data_AF-A0A7Y2EL04-F1
#
_entry.id   AF-A0A7Y2EL04-F1
#
_cell.length_a   1.000
_cell.length_b   1.000
_cell.length_c   1.000
_cell.angle_alpha   90.00
_cell.angle_beta   90.00
_cell.angle_gamma   90.00
#
_symmetry.space_group_name_H-M   'P 1'
#
loop_
_entity.id
_entity.type
_entity.pdbx_description
1 polymer ?
#
loop_
_entity_poly.entity_id
_entity_poly.type
_entity_poly.pdbx_seq_one_letter_code
_entity_poly.pdbx_strand_id
1 'polypeptide(L)'
;ADANAKTIYIHTLTFNTMNGNLEIDSHLMPIDEKIKSQPKVKAIVDKWNAILDNNIKDVVADPYEQIYYARTPLDGTDSASRGIQTNLGGIITQSMAVAFDNEVDGALVNGGSIRIDDMLAGEVTSMDIFRVLPFGGGSLKVDLKGSLLTEVLDYGKAQRGKGAYLQRFNISENSEGKWTIGGALIDAEKTYTIAFSDYLLKGRDIPFLKPENEGVIKIYKPKPSEPAFDIRKSVILYLKSIKG
;
A
#
# COMPACT_ATOMS: atom_id res chain seq x y z
N ALA A 1 -15.96 -15.80 -0.63
CA ALA A 1 -14.65 -16.47 -0.63
C ALA A 1 -13.65 -15.50 -0.07
N ASP A 2 -12.84 -15.92 0.90
CA ASP A 2 -11.68 -15.17 1.36
C ASP A 2 -10.75 -14.95 0.15
N ALA A 3 -10.28 -13.71 -0.06
CA ALA A 3 -9.43 -13.34 -1.19
C ALA A 3 -8.11 -14.14 -1.23
N ASN A 4 -7.74 -14.78 -0.11
CA ASN A 4 -6.52 -15.56 0.03
C ASN A 4 -6.67 -17.05 -0.31
N ALA A 5 -7.84 -17.50 -0.81
CA ALA A 5 -8.10 -18.89 -1.20
C ALA A 5 -7.75 -19.96 -0.14
N LYS A 6 -7.80 -19.60 1.15
CA LYS A 6 -7.49 -20.50 2.29
C LYS A 6 -8.55 -21.59 2.49
N THR A 7 -9.73 -21.41 1.91
CA THR A 7 -10.87 -22.33 2.05
C THR A 7 -11.67 -22.40 0.76
N ILE A 8 -12.26 -23.56 0.48
CA ILE A 8 -13.21 -23.78 -0.62
C ILE A 8 -14.54 -24.25 -0.04
N TYR A 9 -15.65 -23.67 -0.48
CA TYR A 9 -16.97 -24.25 -0.24
C TYR A 9 -17.23 -25.35 -1.26
N ILE A 10 -17.56 -26.54 -0.78
CA ILE A 10 -17.98 -27.67 -1.60
C ILE A 10 -19.48 -27.85 -1.40
N HIS A 11 -20.23 -27.72 -2.49
CA HIS A 11 -21.67 -27.98 -2.52
C HIS A 11 -21.92 -29.28 -3.30
N THR A 12 -22.55 -30.25 -2.65
CA THR A 12 -23.00 -31.49 -3.27
C THR A 12 -24.52 -31.42 -3.41
N LEU A 13 -24.99 -31.44 -4.66
CA LEU A 13 -26.41 -31.37 -4.99
C LEU A 13 -26.87 -32.74 -5.46
N THR A 14 -27.89 -33.29 -4.79
CA THR A 14 -28.53 -34.54 -5.17
C THR A 14 -29.97 -34.26 -5.57
N PHE A 15 -30.29 -34.49 -6.84
CA PHE A 15 -31.62 -34.25 -7.38
C PHE A 15 -32.33 -35.57 -7.70
N ASN A 16 -33.51 -35.76 -7.12
CA ASN A 16 -34.37 -36.90 -7.40
C ASN A 16 -35.35 -36.55 -8.53
N THR A 17 -35.15 -37.16 -9.69
CA THR A 17 -35.94 -36.89 -10.91
C THR A 17 -37.37 -37.44 -10.87
N MET A 18 -37.68 -38.34 -9.93
CA MET A 18 -39.03 -38.94 -9.82
C MET A 18 -39.99 -38.08 -9.01
N ASN A 19 -39.50 -37.43 -7.95
CA ASN A 19 -40.33 -36.60 -7.06
C ASN A 19 -39.96 -35.11 -7.09
N GLY A 20 -38.91 -34.73 -7.81
CA GLY A 20 -38.47 -33.34 -7.95
C GLY A 20 -37.74 -32.80 -6.72
N ASN A 21 -37.38 -33.63 -5.74
CA ASN A 21 -36.68 -33.16 -4.55
C ASN A 21 -35.20 -32.89 -4.84
N LEU A 22 -34.73 -31.74 -4.36
CA LEU A 22 -33.31 -31.36 -4.36
C LEU A 22 -32.80 -31.35 -2.92
N GLU A 23 -31.74 -32.10 -2.67
CA GLU A 23 -30.95 -32.03 -1.44
C GLU A 23 -29.63 -31.32 -1.73
N ILE A 24 -29.24 -30.40 -0.84
CA ILE A 24 -28.00 -29.65 -0.94
C ILE A 24 -27.21 -29.87 0.36
N ASP A 25 -26.07 -30.54 0.25
CA ASP A 25 -25.09 -30.65 1.33
C ASP A 25 -23.94 -29.69 1.05
N SER A 26 -23.52 -28.93 2.05
CA SER A 26 -22.52 -27.87 1.91
C SER A 26 -21.54 -27.90 3.05
N HIS A 27 -20.24 -27.99 2.73
CA HIS A 27 -19.19 -27.92 3.74
C HIS A 27 -18.04 -27.03 3.28
N LEU A 28 -17.40 -26.40 4.27
CA LEU A 28 -16.21 -25.59 4.08
C LEU A 28 -14.98 -26.49 4.24
N MET A 29 -14.17 -26.58 3.20
CA MET A 29 -12.93 -27.34 3.21
C MET A 29 -11.73 -26.39 3.31
N PRO A 30 -10.89 -26.47 4.35
CA PRO A 30 -9.64 -25.74 4.40
C PRO A 30 -8.65 -26.28 3.36
N ILE A 31 -7.91 -25.38 2.71
CA ILE A 31 -6.76 -25.75 1.87
C ILE A 31 -5.50 -25.59 2.74
N ASP A 32 -4.93 -26.71 3.18
CA ASP A 32 -3.74 -26.75 4.03
C ASP A 32 -2.64 -27.67 3.47
N GLU A 33 -1.51 -27.76 4.19
CA GLU A 33 -0.33 -28.55 3.79
C GLU A 33 -0.60 -30.06 3.68
N LYS A 34 -1.73 -30.57 4.18
CA LYS A 34 -2.09 -31.99 4.05
C LYS A 34 -2.52 -32.33 2.63
N ILE A 35 -2.92 -31.34 1.83
CA ILE A 35 -3.29 -31.51 0.42
C ILE A 35 -2.04 -31.36 -0.45
N LYS A 36 -1.56 -32.49 -1.00
CA LYS A 36 -0.38 -32.47 -1.87
C LYS A 36 -0.64 -31.70 -3.15
N SER A 37 0.30 -30.82 -3.52
CA SER A 37 0.26 -30.12 -4.82
C SER A 37 0.34 -31.11 -5.98
N GLN A 38 -0.45 -30.87 -7.04
CA GLN A 38 -0.37 -31.68 -8.26
C GLN A 38 0.92 -31.34 -9.04
N PRO A 39 1.74 -32.33 -9.46
CA PRO A 39 3.05 -32.07 -10.08
C PRO A 39 3.01 -31.16 -11.31
N LYS A 40 2.02 -31.34 -12.19
CA LYS A 40 1.88 -30.51 -13.41
C LYS A 40 1.55 -29.05 -13.08
N VAL A 41 0.69 -28.82 -12.10
CA VAL A 41 0.34 -27.47 -11.64
C VAL A 41 1.53 -26.84 -10.92
N LYS A 42 2.20 -27.60 -10.06
CA LYS A 42 3.42 -27.15 -9.37
C LYS A 42 4.50 -26.70 -10.35
N ALA A 43 4.75 -27.45 -11.42
CA ALA A 43 5.74 -27.05 -12.43
C ALA A 43 5.40 -25.71 -13.11
N ILE A 44 4.10 -25.42 -13.32
CA ILE A 44 3.64 -24.13 -13.84
C ILE A 44 3.88 -23.02 -12.82
N VAL A 45 3.51 -23.25 -11.55
CA VAL A 45 3.74 -22.30 -10.45
C VAL A 45 5.23 -22.00 -10.28
N ASP A 46 6.08 -23.02 -10.26
CA ASP A 46 7.54 -22.88 -10.11
C ASP A 46 8.13 -22.04 -11.25
N LYS A 47 7.66 -22.23 -12.49
CA LYS A 47 8.07 -21.39 -13.63
C LYS A 47 7.72 -19.91 -13.41
N TRP A 48 6.51 -19.61 -12.97
CA TRP A 48 6.09 -18.22 -12.74
C TRP A 48 6.80 -17.58 -11.54
N ASN A 49 7.05 -18.35 -10.48
CA ASN A 49 7.84 -17.88 -9.34
C ASN A 49 9.28 -17.53 -9.75
N ALA A 50 9.92 -18.33 -10.60
CA ALA A 50 11.25 -18.00 -11.11
C ALA A 50 11.27 -16.69 -11.92
N ILE A 51 10.22 -16.43 -12.72
CA ILE A 51 10.06 -15.17 -13.46
C ILE A 51 9.84 -14.00 -12.48
N LEU A 52 8.98 -14.19 -11.47
CA LEU A 52 8.74 -13.20 -10.42
C LEU A 52 10.04 -12.84 -9.70
N ASP A 53 10.78 -13.82 -9.21
CA ASP A 53 12.03 -13.62 -8.49
C ASP A 53 13.07 -12.87 -9.33
N ASN A 54 13.14 -13.17 -10.64
CA ASN A 54 14.03 -12.45 -11.55
C ASN A 54 13.61 -10.98 -11.75
N ASN A 55 12.32 -10.68 -11.87
CA ASN A 55 11.85 -9.31 -12.03
C ASN A 55 11.98 -8.49 -10.74
N ILE A 56 11.82 -9.11 -9.56
CA ILE A 56 12.03 -8.41 -8.27
C ILE A 56 13.49 -7.98 -8.13
N LYS A 57 14.42 -8.75 -8.69
CA LYS A 57 15.86 -8.45 -8.66
C LYS A 57 16.24 -7.16 -9.39
N ASP A 58 15.39 -6.65 -10.27
CA ASP A 58 15.59 -5.34 -10.91
C ASP A 58 15.42 -4.17 -9.92
N VAL A 59 14.77 -4.41 -8.77
CA VAL A 59 14.51 -3.41 -7.74
C VAL A 59 15.32 -3.67 -6.47
N VAL A 60 15.47 -4.94 -6.06
CA VAL A 60 16.21 -5.34 -4.85
C VAL A 60 17.02 -6.61 -5.03
N ALA A 61 18.24 -6.66 -4.49
CA ALA A 61 19.16 -7.76 -4.73
C ALA A 61 18.66 -9.14 -4.23
N ASP A 62 18.03 -9.17 -3.06
CA ASP A 62 17.49 -10.39 -2.45
C ASP A 62 16.02 -10.19 -2.03
N PRO A 63 15.06 -10.82 -2.75
CA PRO A 63 13.64 -10.78 -2.41
C PRO A 63 13.31 -11.37 -1.03
N TYR A 64 14.10 -12.30 -0.51
CA TYR A 64 13.80 -13.04 0.72
C TYR A 64 14.69 -12.64 1.89
N GLU A 65 15.55 -11.64 1.71
CA GLU A 65 16.32 -11.04 2.79
C GLU A 65 15.38 -10.48 3.86
N GLN A 66 15.67 -10.82 5.12
CA GLN A 66 15.01 -10.20 6.26
C GLN A 66 15.48 -8.74 6.40
N ILE A 67 14.56 -7.82 6.12
CA ILE A 67 14.82 -6.37 6.14
C ILE A 67 14.40 -5.72 7.46
N TYR A 68 13.51 -6.37 8.21
CA TYR A 68 13.00 -5.87 9.49
C TYR A 68 12.44 -6.99 10.36
N TYR A 69 12.30 -6.72 11.67
CA TYR A 69 11.59 -7.60 12.60
C TYR A 69 10.45 -6.84 13.29
N ALA A 70 9.21 -7.11 12.88
CA ALA A 70 8.01 -6.50 13.41
C ALA A 70 7.63 -7.10 14.76
N ARG A 71 8.20 -6.54 15.84
CA ARG A 71 7.85 -6.89 17.23
C ARG A 71 6.38 -6.57 17.54
N THR A 72 5.93 -5.42 17.05
CA THR A 72 4.53 -5.04 16.98
C THR A 72 4.05 -5.29 15.55
N PRO A 73 2.96 -6.05 15.34
CA PRO A 73 2.44 -6.30 14.00
C PRO A 73 2.14 -5.00 13.24
N LEU A 74 2.52 -4.95 11.96
CA LEU A 74 2.26 -3.82 11.07
C LEU A 74 0.92 -4.02 10.37
N ASP A 75 -0.04 -3.13 10.63
CA ASP A 75 -1.41 -3.23 10.13
C ASP A 75 -1.52 -2.77 8.68
N GLY A 76 -1.60 -3.75 7.78
CA GLY A 76 -1.89 -3.60 6.37
C GLY A 76 -3.27 -4.14 5.96
N THR A 77 -4.20 -4.27 6.92
CA THR A 77 -5.55 -4.74 6.62
C THR A 77 -6.28 -3.74 5.73
N ASP A 78 -7.15 -4.23 4.84
CA ASP A 78 -7.87 -3.38 3.88
C ASP A 78 -8.80 -2.40 4.62
N SER A 79 -9.40 -2.85 5.72
CA SER A 79 -10.30 -2.03 6.53
C SER A 79 -9.57 -0.85 7.19
N ALA A 80 -8.41 -1.09 7.78
CA ALA A 80 -7.66 -0.07 8.50
C ALA A 80 -6.94 0.87 7.53
N SER A 81 -6.23 0.32 6.54
CA SER A 81 -5.44 1.11 5.58
C SER A 81 -6.28 2.12 4.79
N ARG A 82 -7.58 1.85 4.59
CA ARG A 82 -8.55 2.72 3.91
C ARG A 82 -9.35 3.64 4.83
N GLY A 83 -9.23 3.51 6.16
CA GLY A 83 -10.12 4.18 7.10
C GLY A 83 -9.44 4.97 8.20
N ILE A 84 -8.28 4.51 8.67
CA ILE A 84 -7.55 5.08 9.80
C ILE A 84 -6.04 5.10 9.51
N GLN A 85 -5.28 5.92 10.24
CA GLN A 85 -3.82 5.87 10.14
C GLN A 85 -3.31 4.56 10.72
N THR A 86 -2.47 3.83 9.99
CA THR A 86 -1.84 2.59 10.48
C THR A 86 -0.35 2.77 10.67
N ASN A 87 0.28 1.93 11.50
CA ASN A 87 1.73 1.93 11.64
C ASN A 87 2.43 1.55 10.32
N LEU A 88 1.87 0.63 9.52
CA LEU A 88 2.39 0.34 8.19
C LEU A 88 2.27 1.54 7.23
N GLY A 89 1.12 2.23 7.23
CA GLY A 89 0.94 3.46 6.45
C GLY A 89 1.91 4.57 6.86
N GLY A 90 2.18 4.68 8.16
CA GLY A 90 3.21 5.57 8.72
C GLY A 90 4.61 5.22 8.23
N ILE A 91 5.00 3.94 8.28
CA ILE A 91 6.29 3.46 7.75
C ILE A 91 6.43 3.78 6.26
N ILE A 92 5.39 3.52 5.46
CA ILE A 92 5.43 3.79 4.03
C ILE A 92 5.64 5.27 3.77
N THR A 93 4.80 6.13 4.36
CA THR A 93 4.90 7.59 4.15
C THR A 93 6.19 8.18 4.70
N GLN A 94 6.69 7.70 5.85
CA GLN A 94 7.98 8.12 6.38
C GLN A 94 9.14 7.69 5.48
N SER A 95 9.09 6.48 4.90
CA SER A 95 10.11 6.04 3.94
C SER A 95 10.17 6.92 2.70
N MET A 96 9.03 7.48 2.27
CA MET A 96 8.97 8.42 1.14
C MET A 96 9.68 9.73 1.48
N ALA A 97 9.56 10.22 2.71
CA ALA A 97 10.29 11.40 3.16
C ALA A 97 11.81 11.13 3.25
N VAL A 98 12.20 9.99 3.83
CA VAL A 98 13.62 9.58 3.93
C VAL A 98 14.25 9.38 2.54
N ALA A 99 13.48 8.91 1.55
CA ALA A 99 13.95 8.74 0.18
C ALA A 99 14.33 10.07 -0.53
N PHE A 100 13.92 11.21 0.05
CA PHE A 100 14.32 12.55 -0.34
C PHE A 100 15.17 13.24 0.74
N ASP A 101 15.91 12.49 1.55
CA ASP A 101 16.78 12.99 2.62
C ASP A 101 16.03 13.86 3.65
N ASN A 102 14.73 13.62 3.82
CA ASN A 102 13.80 14.43 4.63
C ASN A 102 13.66 15.89 4.15
N GLU A 103 13.99 16.19 2.90
CA GLU A 103 13.73 17.50 2.27
C GLU A 103 12.27 17.63 1.77
N VAL A 104 11.32 17.20 2.59
CA VAL A 104 9.87 17.33 2.35
C VAL A 104 9.17 17.67 3.66
N ASP A 105 8.10 18.46 3.58
CA ASP A 105 7.31 18.84 4.75
C ASP A 105 6.39 17.71 5.22
N GLY A 106 5.97 16.83 4.31
CA GLY A 106 5.10 15.70 4.60
C GLY A 106 5.04 14.69 3.47
N ALA A 107 4.36 13.57 3.69
CA ALA A 107 4.16 12.55 2.65
C ALA A 107 2.77 11.93 2.71
N LEU A 108 2.26 11.51 1.56
CA LEU A 108 0.93 10.95 1.37
C LEU A 108 0.99 9.68 0.54
N VAL A 109 0.24 8.65 0.95
CA VAL A 109 -0.09 7.50 0.11
C VAL A 109 -1.55 7.13 0.31
N ASN A 110 -2.25 6.81 -0.77
CA ASN A 110 -3.62 6.35 -0.72
C ASN A 110 -3.69 4.91 -0.20
N GLY A 111 -4.62 4.63 0.71
CA GLY A 111 -4.80 3.32 1.35
C GLY A 111 -5.06 2.20 0.33
N GLY A 112 -5.66 2.53 -0.81
CA GLY A 112 -5.87 1.60 -1.92
C GLY A 112 -4.59 1.02 -2.52
N SER A 113 -3.44 1.65 -2.29
CA SER A 113 -2.11 1.16 -2.69
C SER A 113 -1.57 0.05 -1.77
N ILE A 114 -2.09 -0.08 -0.55
CA ILE A 114 -1.74 -1.14 0.41
C ILE A 114 -2.65 -2.34 0.14
N ARG A 115 -2.08 -3.50 -0.21
CA ARG A 115 -2.82 -4.63 -0.81
C ARG A 115 -2.70 -5.96 -0.07
N ILE A 116 -2.01 -6.01 1.06
CA ILE A 116 -1.70 -7.28 1.74
C ILE A 116 -2.91 -7.86 2.50
N ASP A 117 -3.86 -7.01 2.90
CA ASP A 117 -5.03 -7.37 3.73
C ASP A 117 -4.67 -8.27 4.94
N ASP A 118 -3.59 -7.93 5.63
CA ASP A 118 -3.02 -8.72 6.73
C ASP A 118 -2.18 -7.85 7.68
N MET A 119 -1.78 -8.45 8.79
CA MET A 119 -0.87 -7.90 9.79
C MET A 119 0.52 -8.54 9.62
N LEU A 120 1.53 -7.75 9.25
CA LEU A 120 2.91 -8.26 9.16
C LEU A 120 3.55 -8.35 10.55
N ALA A 121 3.88 -9.55 11.00
CA ALA A 121 4.47 -9.80 12.32
C ALA A 121 5.73 -10.67 12.21
N GLY A 122 6.68 -10.47 13.13
CA GLY A 122 7.92 -11.24 13.14
C GLY A 122 8.85 -10.84 11.98
N GLU A 123 9.39 -11.82 11.27
CA GLU A 123 10.30 -11.57 10.15
C GLU A 123 9.57 -10.90 8.98
N VAL A 124 10.07 -9.74 8.55
CA VAL A 124 9.58 -9.03 7.37
C VAL A 124 10.68 -9.07 6.31
N THR A 125 10.31 -9.54 5.12
CA THR A 125 11.22 -9.69 3.98
C THR A 125 10.98 -8.59 2.93
N SER A 126 11.91 -8.46 1.98
CA SER A 126 11.68 -7.60 0.80
C SER A 126 10.40 -8.00 0.06
N MET A 127 10.15 -9.29 -0.12
CA MET A 127 8.97 -9.84 -0.79
C MET A 127 7.67 -9.40 -0.12
N ASP A 128 7.64 -9.28 1.21
CA ASP A 128 6.47 -8.76 1.92
C ASP A 128 6.13 -7.33 1.49
N ILE A 129 7.13 -6.50 1.22
CA ILE A 129 6.90 -5.14 0.70
C ILE A 129 6.34 -5.15 -0.72
N PHE A 130 6.73 -6.11 -1.55
CA PHE A 130 6.11 -6.31 -2.87
C PHE A 130 4.66 -6.76 -2.77
N ARG A 131 4.32 -7.57 -1.77
CA ARG A 131 2.92 -7.95 -1.48
C ARG A 131 2.10 -6.77 -0.96
N VAL A 132 2.70 -5.91 -0.12
CA VAL A 132 2.07 -4.68 0.40
C VAL A 132 1.82 -3.67 -0.73
N LEU A 133 2.82 -3.41 -1.58
CA LEU A 133 2.80 -2.38 -2.63
C LEU A 133 3.02 -3.01 -4.03
N PRO A 134 2.09 -3.82 -4.56
CA PRO A 134 2.33 -4.63 -5.76
C PRO A 134 2.51 -3.80 -7.04
N PHE A 135 2.02 -2.56 -7.06
CA PHE A 135 2.11 -1.68 -8.24
C PHE A 135 3.45 -0.96 -8.35
N GLY A 136 4.20 -0.81 -7.25
CA GLY A 136 5.44 -0.02 -7.22
C GLY A 136 5.23 1.42 -7.67
N GLY A 137 6.18 1.94 -8.44
CA GLY A 137 6.14 3.29 -9.00
C GLY A 137 6.87 4.32 -8.14
N GLY A 138 7.16 5.46 -8.76
CA GLY A 138 7.95 6.52 -8.14
C GLY A 138 7.18 7.33 -7.10
N SER A 139 7.84 7.65 -6.01
CA SER A 139 7.45 8.76 -5.13
C SER A 139 7.93 10.06 -5.77
N LEU A 140 7.02 11.00 -5.98
CA LEU A 140 7.33 12.34 -6.47
C LEU A 140 7.54 13.28 -5.30
N LYS A 141 8.39 14.29 -5.47
CA LYS A 141 8.50 15.43 -4.55
C LYS A 141 7.81 16.63 -5.20
N VAL A 142 6.71 17.10 -4.63
CA VAL A 142 5.81 18.07 -5.28
C VAL A 142 5.55 19.26 -4.38
N ASP A 143 5.79 20.46 -4.89
CA ASP A 143 5.46 21.71 -4.19
C ASP A 143 3.99 22.04 -4.45
N LEU A 144 3.19 22.10 -3.39
CA LEU A 144 1.75 22.38 -3.42
C LEU A 144 1.44 23.69 -2.68
N LYS A 145 0.53 24.50 -3.21
CA LYS A 145 -0.11 25.57 -2.44
C LYS A 145 -0.87 24.97 -1.26
N GLY A 146 -0.82 25.64 -0.10
CA GLY A 146 -1.47 25.18 1.12
C GLY A 146 -2.98 25.04 0.98
N SER A 147 -3.61 25.88 0.15
CA SER A 147 -5.02 25.75 -0.25
C SER A 147 -5.32 24.42 -0.93
N LEU A 148 -4.52 24.06 -1.94
CA LEU A 148 -4.66 22.78 -2.64
C LEU A 148 -4.33 21.60 -1.72
N LEU A 149 -3.28 21.69 -0.89
CA LEU A 149 -2.94 20.64 0.07
C LEU A 149 -4.10 20.39 1.04
N THR A 150 -4.73 21.45 1.54
CA THR A 150 -5.92 21.36 2.40
C THR A 150 -7.07 20.65 1.68
N GLU A 151 -7.35 21.02 0.43
CA GLU A 151 -8.40 20.38 -0.39
C GLU A 151 -8.11 18.88 -0.62
N VAL A 152 -6.85 18.51 -0.90
CA VAL A 152 -6.41 17.11 -1.04
C VAL A 152 -6.65 16.32 0.26
N LEU A 153 -6.30 16.89 1.40
CA LEU A 153 -6.44 16.25 2.70
C LEU A 153 -7.92 16.09 3.10
N ASP A 154 -8.75 17.11 2.86
CA ASP A 154 -10.19 17.06 3.09
C ASP A 154 -10.86 16.02 2.19
N TYR A 155 -10.47 15.95 0.92
CA TYR A 155 -10.97 14.91 0.01
C TYR A 155 -10.58 13.52 0.53
N GLY A 156 -9.31 13.29 0.84
CA GLY A 156 -8.86 12.00 1.40
C GLY A 156 -9.60 11.61 2.68
N LYS A 157 -9.86 12.57 3.57
CA LYS A 157 -10.67 12.37 4.79
C LYS A 157 -12.11 11.99 4.47
N ALA A 158 -12.73 12.60 3.45
CA ALA A 158 -14.08 12.25 3.00
C ALA A 158 -14.15 10.84 2.37
N GLN A 159 -13.02 10.28 1.93
CA GLN A 159 -12.91 8.93 1.36
C GLN A 159 -12.56 7.85 2.40
N ARG A 160 -12.76 8.09 3.71
CA ARG A 160 -12.65 7.04 4.73
C ARG A 160 -13.49 5.80 4.37
N GLY A 161 -12.88 4.63 4.51
CA GLY A 161 -13.42 3.33 4.08
C GLY A 161 -13.19 3.02 2.60
N LYS A 162 -12.59 3.92 1.82
CA LYS A 162 -12.33 3.75 0.38
C LYS A 162 -10.84 3.87 0.07
N GLY A 163 -10.46 3.49 -1.15
CA GLY A 163 -9.06 3.49 -1.59
C GLY A 163 -8.36 4.86 -1.52
N ALA A 164 -9.09 5.95 -1.71
CA ALA A 164 -8.54 7.30 -1.74
C ALA A 164 -8.26 7.93 -0.36
N TYR A 165 -8.53 7.22 0.75
CA TYR A 165 -8.10 7.67 2.08
C TYR A 165 -6.58 7.76 2.15
N LEU A 166 -6.04 8.83 2.75
CA LEU A 166 -4.60 9.09 2.76
C LEU A 166 -3.96 8.67 4.09
N GLN A 167 -3.01 7.74 4.01
CA GLN A 167 -1.97 7.56 5.04
C GLN A 167 -0.98 8.71 4.94
N ARG A 168 -0.46 9.18 6.08
CA ARG A 168 0.25 10.45 6.18
C ARG A 168 1.51 10.37 7.04
N PHE A 169 2.53 11.12 6.63
CA PHE A 169 3.67 11.47 7.45
C PHE A 169 3.67 12.98 7.72
N ASN A 170 3.93 13.35 8.97
CA ASN A 170 4.05 14.72 9.47
C ASN A 170 2.82 15.63 9.28
N ILE A 171 1.66 15.06 8.94
CA ILE A 171 0.39 15.78 8.73
C ILE A 171 -0.68 15.20 9.65
N SER A 172 -1.36 16.06 10.41
CA SER A 172 -2.41 15.65 11.36
C SER A 172 -3.51 16.70 11.51
N GLU A 173 -4.63 16.33 12.14
CA GLU A 173 -5.68 17.28 12.53
C GLU A 173 -5.46 17.70 13.98
N ASN A 174 -5.58 18.99 14.27
CA ASN A 174 -5.62 19.47 15.64
C ASN A 174 -6.99 19.18 16.29
N SER A 175 -7.17 19.58 17.56
CA SER A 175 -8.43 19.40 18.29
C SER A 175 -9.65 20.11 17.67
N GLU A 176 -9.44 21.08 16.78
CA GLU A 176 -10.50 21.80 16.05
C GLU A 176 -10.81 21.16 14.68
N GLY A 177 -10.13 20.07 14.32
CA GLY A 177 -10.27 19.43 13.01
C GLY A 177 -9.56 20.19 11.88
N LYS A 178 -8.64 21.12 12.20
CA LYS A 178 -7.83 21.84 11.20
C LYS A 178 -6.54 21.09 10.91
N TRP A 179 -6.12 21.11 9.65
CA TRP A 179 -4.89 20.47 9.21
C TRP A 179 -3.65 21.19 9.73
N THR A 180 -2.70 20.39 10.20
CA THR A 180 -1.37 20.80 10.63
C THR A 180 -0.31 19.99 9.92
N ILE A 181 0.85 20.61 9.70
CA ILE A 181 2.05 19.98 9.16
C ILE A 181 3.24 20.39 10.03
N GLY A 182 4.00 19.42 10.53
CA GLY A 182 5.03 19.68 11.55
C GLY A 182 4.48 20.32 12.84
N GLY A 183 3.19 20.13 13.13
CA GLY A 183 2.51 20.72 14.29
C GLY A 183 2.02 22.17 14.09
N ALA A 184 2.35 22.83 12.97
CA ALA A 184 1.85 24.16 12.64
C ALA A 184 0.64 24.09 11.71
N LEU A 185 -0.31 25.02 11.81
CA LEU A 185 -1.44 25.11 10.90
C LEU A 185 -0.98 25.29 9.45
N ILE A 186 -1.66 24.61 8.52
CA ILE A 186 -1.45 24.82 7.09
C ILE A 186 -1.97 26.22 6.74
N ASP A 187 -1.10 27.03 6.16
CA ASP A 187 -1.39 28.36 5.64
C ASP A 187 -1.72 28.26 4.15
N ALA A 188 -2.89 28.75 3.75
CA ALA A 188 -3.40 28.61 2.39
C ALA A 188 -2.47 29.22 1.33
N GLU A 189 -1.75 30.29 1.67
CA GLU A 189 -0.92 31.05 0.73
C GLU A 189 0.51 30.50 0.59
N LYS A 190 0.96 29.73 1.59
CA LYS A 190 2.29 29.11 1.59
C LYS A 190 2.36 27.92 0.64
N THR A 191 3.59 27.57 0.29
CA THR A 191 3.90 26.38 -0.49
C THR A 191 4.50 25.33 0.44
N TYR A 192 4.07 24.08 0.26
CA TYR A 192 4.53 22.92 1.02
C TYR A 192 5.05 21.86 0.06
N THR A 193 6.20 21.28 0.36
CA THR A 193 6.82 20.21 -0.43
C THR A 193 6.35 18.86 0.10
N ILE A 194 5.49 18.16 -0.65
CA ILE A 194 4.89 16.89 -0.24
C ILE A 194 5.37 15.74 -1.12
N ALA A 195 5.76 14.62 -0.50
CA ALA A 195 6.05 13.39 -1.20
C ALA A 195 4.79 12.54 -1.42
N PHE A 196 4.48 12.15 -2.65
CA PHE A 196 3.37 11.23 -2.95
C PHE A 196 3.55 10.47 -4.25
N SER A 197 2.79 9.40 -4.47
CA SER A 197 2.93 8.54 -5.65
C SER A 197 2.59 9.27 -6.96
N ASP A 198 3.27 8.89 -8.05
CA ASP A 198 2.93 9.37 -9.39
C ASP A 198 1.49 9.03 -9.81
N TYR A 199 0.92 7.97 -9.24
CA TYR A 199 -0.47 7.56 -9.39
C TYR A 199 -1.44 8.63 -8.86
N LEU A 200 -1.17 9.17 -7.67
CA LEU A 200 -2.01 10.22 -7.07
C LEU A 200 -1.99 11.49 -7.92
N LEU A 201 -0.83 11.87 -8.46
CA LEU A 201 -0.70 13.04 -9.34
C LEU A 201 -1.41 12.85 -10.70
N LYS A 202 -1.86 11.66 -11.09
CA LYS A 202 -2.61 11.46 -12.34
C LYS A 202 -4.10 11.81 -12.20
N GLY A 203 -4.53 12.32 -11.05
CA GLY A 203 -5.93 12.65 -10.79
C GLY A 203 -6.87 11.44 -10.77
N ARG A 204 -6.37 10.23 -10.49
CA ARG A 204 -7.17 9.00 -10.52
C ARG A 204 -8.06 8.89 -9.29
N ASP A 205 -7.46 8.86 -8.11
CA ASP A 205 -8.17 8.79 -6.84
C ASP A 205 -8.62 10.16 -6.34
N ILE A 206 -7.87 11.22 -6.68
CA ILE A 206 -8.16 12.61 -6.28
C ILE A 206 -8.24 13.45 -7.56
N PRO A 207 -9.44 13.65 -8.16
CA PRO A 207 -9.60 14.15 -9.54
C PRO A 207 -8.94 15.48 -9.86
N PHE A 208 -8.80 16.36 -8.86
CA PHE A 208 -8.19 17.68 -9.03
C PHE A 208 -6.69 17.70 -8.76
N LEU A 209 -6.10 16.64 -8.20
CA LEU A 209 -4.66 16.52 -7.97
C LEU A 209 -3.97 16.04 -9.25
N LYS A 210 -3.64 16.99 -10.12
CA LYS A 210 -3.01 16.76 -11.43
C LYS A 210 -2.03 17.87 -11.79
N PRO A 211 -1.05 17.63 -12.69
CA PRO A 211 0.00 18.62 -13.00
C PRO A 211 -0.53 19.96 -13.50
N GLU A 212 -1.73 19.98 -14.09
CA GLU A 212 -2.35 21.18 -14.65
C GLU A 212 -3.08 22.03 -13.60
N ASN A 213 -3.21 21.56 -12.35
CA ASN A 213 -3.81 22.35 -11.28
C ASN A 213 -2.86 23.48 -10.88
N GLU A 214 -3.36 24.72 -10.82
CA GLU A 214 -2.57 25.93 -10.50
C GLU A 214 -1.91 25.86 -9.11
N GLY A 215 -2.47 25.07 -8.18
CA GLY A 215 -1.88 24.83 -6.87
C GLY A 215 -0.69 23.88 -6.90
N VAL A 216 -0.38 23.22 -8.02
CA VAL A 216 0.84 22.41 -8.22
C VAL A 216 1.93 23.30 -8.77
N ILE A 217 2.89 23.67 -7.93
CA ILE A 217 3.91 24.68 -8.24
C ILE A 217 5.14 24.06 -8.92
N LYS A 218 5.58 22.90 -8.44
CA LYS A 218 6.78 22.23 -8.94
C LYS A 218 6.67 20.73 -8.73
N ILE A 219 7.14 19.95 -9.71
CA ILE A 219 7.18 18.50 -9.63
C ILE A 219 8.62 18.05 -9.87
N TYR A 220 9.18 17.36 -8.89
CA TYR A 220 10.43 16.61 -9.05
C TYR A 220 10.13 15.13 -9.24
N LYS A 221 10.63 14.58 -10.35
CA LYS A 221 10.59 13.14 -10.64
C LYS A 221 11.96 12.53 -10.35
N PRO A 222 12.07 11.52 -9.49
CA PRO A 222 13.34 10.88 -9.16
C PRO A 222 13.93 10.16 -10.37
N LYS A 223 15.26 10.09 -10.43
CA LYS A 223 16.04 9.30 -11.40
C LYS A 223 16.09 7.83 -10.98
N PRO A 224 16.32 6.89 -11.92
CA PRO A 224 16.43 5.45 -11.61
C PRO A 224 17.40 5.07 -10.49
N SER A 225 18.46 5.86 -10.29
CA SER A 225 19.44 5.64 -9.22
C SER A 225 18.91 6.00 -7.83
N GLU A 226 17.96 6.93 -7.73
CA GLU A 226 17.46 7.44 -6.44
C GLU A 226 16.53 6.44 -5.76
N PRO A 227 16.50 6.37 -4.41
CA PRO A 227 15.57 5.52 -3.67
C PRO A 227 14.11 5.77 -4.06
N ALA A 228 13.72 7.03 -4.20
CA ALA A 228 12.35 7.45 -4.50
C ALA A 228 11.83 6.99 -5.87
N PHE A 229 12.68 6.47 -6.76
CA PHE A 229 12.26 5.96 -8.07
C PHE A 229 11.28 4.79 -7.99
N ASP A 230 11.35 4.01 -6.90
CA ASP A 230 10.38 2.97 -6.60
C ASP A 230 10.04 3.02 -5.10
N ILE A 231 8.76 3.22 -4.78
CA ILE A 231 8.28 3.28 -3.40
C ILE A 231 8.64 2.01 -2.60
N ARG A 232 8.69 0.83 -3.24
CA ARG A 232 9.10 -0.41 -2.57
C ARG A 232 10.56 -0.34 -2.16
N LYS A 233 11.43 0.19 -3.03
CA LYS A 233 12.85 0.40 -2.74
C LYS A 233 13.01 1.38 -1.56
N SER A 234 12.26 2.48 -1.54
CA SER A 234 12.24 3.43 -0.42
C SER A 234 11.89 2.75 0.91
N VAL A 235 10.78 1.98 0.93
CA VAL A 235 10.33 1.26 2.13
C VAL A 235 11.37 0.25 2.59
N ILE A 236 11.93 -0.54 1.67
CA ILE A 236 12.93 -1.56 1.98
C ILE A 236 14.20 -0.93 2.58
N LEU A 237 14.71 0.14 1.97
CA LEU A 237 15.90 0.85 2.49
C LEU A 237 15.63 1.48 3.85
N TYR A 238 14.46 2.07 4.05
CA TYR A 238 14.07 2.65 5.33
C TYR A 238 13.94 1.58 6.44
N LEU A 239 13.27 0.46 6.16
CA LEU A 239 13.15 -0.64 7.11
C LEU A 239 14.51 -1.22 7.52
N LYS A 240 15.45 -1.34 6.56
CA LYS A 240 16.84 -1.74 6.84
C LYS A 240 17.58 -0.73 7.72
N SER A 241 17.34 0.57 7.56
CA SER A 241 18.03 1.61 8.33
C SER A 241 17.56 1.70 9.78
N ILE A 242 16.33 1.26 10.06
CA ILE A 242 15.76 1.17 11.42
C ILE A 242 15.80 -0.25 11.99
N LYS A 243 16.55 -1.16 11.35
CA LYS A 243 16.74 -2.54 11.81
C LYS A 243 17.49 -2.51 13.15
N GLY A 244 16.75 -2.74 14.23
CA GLY A 244 17.28 -2.96 15.59
C GLY A 244 17.52 -4.42 15.87
#